data_AF-A0A661EY37-F1
#
_entry.id   AF-A0A661EY37-F1
#
_cell.length_a   1.000
_cell.length_b   1.000
_cell.length_c   1.000
_cell.angle_alpha   90.00
_cell.angle_beta   90.00
_cell.angle_gamma   90.00
#
_symmetry.space_group_name_H-M   'P 1'
#
loop_
_entity.id
_entity.type
_entity.pdbx_description
1 polymer ?
#
loop_
_entity_poly.entity_id
_entity_poly.type
_entity_poly.pdbx_seq_one_letter_code
_entity_poly.pdbx_strand_id
1 'polypeptide(L)'
;LVAEGRDMGSVVFPTAGLKIFLDASAEERARRRCKQLKDNGLSGSLRAVLLEIQDRDKRDRERSVSPLFPAEDAIIIDTTALTVDQVMDQILELCGERRLFTAI
;
A
#
# COMPACT_ATOMS: atom_id res chain seq x y z
N LEU A 1 16.03 -7.25 -2.91
CA LEU A 1 15.63 -5.90 -2.45
C LEU A 1 14.12 -5.86 -2.41
N VAL A 2 13.53 -5.35 -1.33
CA VAL A 2 12.11 -4.99 -1.26
C VAL A 2 12.06 -3.47 -1.12
N ALA A 3 11.27 -2.78 -1.95
CA ALA A 3 11.15 -1.33 -1.94
C ALA A 3 9.67 -0.92 -1.82
N GLU A 4 9.39 0.06 -0.95
CA GLU A 4 8.07 0.62 -0.74
C GLU A 4 8.07 2.10 -1.14
N GLY A 5 7.07 2.53 -1.89
CA GLY A 5 6.94 3.91 -2.31
C GLY A 5 5.76 4.12 -3.27
N ARG A 6 5.67 5.31 -3.84
CA ARG A 6 4.53 5.71 -4.71
C ARG A 6 4.74 5.34 -6.18
N ASP A 7 5.97 5.40 -6.65
CA ASP A 7 6.37 5.27 -8.05
C ASP A 7 7.46 4.21 -8.25
N MET A 8 7.59 3.28 -7.30
CA MET A 8 8.62 2.24 -7.33
C MET A 8 8.49 1.33 -8.54
N GLY A 9 7.28 0.88 -8.87
CA GLY A 9 7.05 -0.03 -10.00
C GLY A 9 6.91 0.67 -11.36
N SER A 10 6.61 1.97 -11.38
CA SER A 10 6.35 2.74 -12.60
C SER A 10 7.55 3.58 -13.05
N VAL A 11 8.38 4.07 -12.12
CA VAL A 11 9.50 4.98 -12.42
C VAL A 11 10.83 4.43 -11.95
N VAL A 12 10.95 4.02 -10.68
CA VAL A 12 12.26 3.70 -10.08
C VAL A 12 12.77 2.31 -10.50
N PHE A 13 11.90 1.31 -10.48
CA PHE A 13 12.18 -0.09 -10.83
C PHE A 13 11.17 -0.62 -11.86
N PRO A 14 11.14 -0.06 -13.08
CA PRO A 14 10.18 -0.45 -14.11
C PRO A 14 10.35 -1.91 -14.56
N THR A 15 11.50 -2.53 -14.29
CA THR A 15 11.79 -3.94 -14.60
C THR A 15 11.76 -4.84 -13.36
N ALA A 16 11.13 -4.41 -12.26
CA ALA A 16 11.01 -5.23 -11.05
C ALA A 16 10.33 -6.57 -11.34
N GLY A 17 10.87 -7.66 -10.78
CA GLY A 17 10.34 -9.01 -10.99
C GLY A 17 8.92 -9.23 -10.44
N LEU A 18 8.51 -8.45 -9.45
CA LEU A 18 7.14 -8.38 -8.94
C LEU A 18 6.83 -6.94 -8.52
N LYS A 19 5.65 -6.46 -8.91
CA LYS A 19 5.12 -5.15 -8.53
C LYS A 19 3.76 -5.37 -7.90
N ILE A 20 3.60 -4.86 -6.69
CA ILE A 20 2.35 -4.96 -5.93
C ILE A 20 1.88 -3.54 -5.66
N PHE A 21 0.61 -3.28 -5.93
CA PHE A 21 -0.07 -2.05 -5.57
C PHE A 21 -1.06 -2.35 -4.45
N LEU A 22 -0.67 -2.03 -3.21
CA LEU A 22 -1.55 -2.18 -2.06
C LEU A 22 -2.52 -0.99 -2.00
N ASP A 23 -3.82 -1.26 -2.00
CA ASP A 23 -4.85 -0.25 -1.78
C ASP A 23 -5.76 -0.65 -0.60
N ALA A 24 -6.56 0.30 -0.15
CA ALA A 24 -7.68 0.09 0.75
C ALA A 24 -8.59 1.32 0.75
N SER A 25 -9.85 1.13 1.16
CA SER A 25 -10.76 2.25 1.41
C SER A 25 -10.13 3.29 2.36
N ALA A 26 -10.42 4.57 2.12
CA ALA A 26 -9.91 5.65 2.95
C ALA A 26 -10.40 5.52 4.40
N GLU A 27 -11.62 5.03 4.56
CA GLU A 27 -12.27 4.74 5.84
C GLU A 27 -11.48 3.69 6.62
N GLU A 28 -11.09 2.58 5.99
CA GLU A 28 -10.33 1.53 6.67
C GLU A 28 -8.91 2.01 7.02
N ARG A 29 -8.24 2.72 6.10
CA ARG A 29 -6.93 3.32 6.39
C ARG A 29 -7.01 4.31 7.55
N ALA A 30 -8.08 5.10 7.64
CA ALA A 30 -8.33 6.00 8.76
C ALA A 30 -8.57 5.24 10.07
N ARG A 31 -9.36 4.16 10.06
CA ARG A 31 -9.57 3.30 11.23
C ARG A 31 -8.26 2.70 11.75
N ARG A 32 -7.44 2.12 10.86
CA ARG A 32 -6.12 1.56 11.18
C ARG A 32 -5.20 2.60 11.79
N ARG A 33 -5.12 3.80 11.18
CA ARG A 33 -4.31 4.90 11.69
C ARG A 33 -4.77 5.39 13.06
N CYS A 34 -6.08 5.55 13.27
CA CYS A 34 -6.62 5.90 14.58
C CYS A 34 -6.30 4.85 15.65
N LYS A 35 -6.39 3.56 15.31
CA LYS A 35 -5.98 2.48 16.21
C LYS A 35 -4.49 2.60 16.56
N GLN A 36 -3.62 2.80 15.57
CA GLN A 36 -2.18 2.99 15.77
C GLN A 36 -1.87 4.20 16.66
N LEU A 37 -2.58 5.32 16.50
CA LEU A 37 -2.42 6.49 17.36
C LEU A 37 -2.77 6.17 18.81
N LYS A 38 -3.92 5.51 19.04
CA LYS A 38 -4.36 5.09 20.38
C LYS A 38 -3.37 4.13 21.04
N ASP A 39 -2.87 3.16 20.28
CA ASP A 39 -1.89 2.16 20.76
C ASP A 39 -0.57 2.84 21.18
N ASN A 40 -0.25 4.02 20.61
CA ASN A 40 0.91 4.85 20.96
C ASN A 40 0.61 5.95 22.00
N GLY A 41 -0.55 5.91 22.67
CA GLY A 41 -0.94 6.91 23.68
C GLY A 41 -1.34 8.28 23.10
N LEU A 42 -1.55 8.37 21.79
CA LEU A 42 -1.99 9.58 21.10
C LEU A 42 -3.51 9.51 20.84
N SER A 43 -4.14 10.68 20.75
CA SER A 43 -5.54 10.79 20.33
C SER A 43 -5.65 11.34 18.92
N GLY A 44 -6.59 10.82 18.14
CA GLY A 44 -6.86 11.27 16.79
C GLY A 44 -8.33 11.09 16.46
N SER A 45 -8.98 12.15 15.97
CA SER A 45 -10.36 12.08 15.50
C SER A 45 -10.42 11.29 14.20
N LEU A 46 -11.27 10.27 14.13
CA LEU A 46 -11.48 9.48 12.90
C LEU A 46 -11.82 10.37 11.70
N ARG A 47 -12.65 11.41 11.92
CA ARG A 47 -13.02 12.37 10.88
C ARG A 47 -11.81 13.16 10.38
N ALA A 48 -10.95 13.63 11.29
CA ALA A 48 -9.77 14.39 10.92
C ALA A 48 -8.78 13.53 10.12
N VAL A 49 -8.50 12.32 10.63
CA VAL A 49 -7.61 11.37 9.96
C VAL A 49 -8.13 10.96 8.59
N LEU A 50 -9.44 10.76 8.43
CA LEU A 50 -10.05 10.46 7.14
C LEU A 50 -9.84 11.59 6.12
N LEU A 51 -10.08 12.84 6.52
CA LEU A 51 -9.88 14.00 5.64
C LEU A 51 -8.41 14.15 5.24
N GLU A 52 -7.48 14.02 6.19
CA GLU A 52 -6.04 14.04 5.91
C GLU A 52 -5.61 12.98 4.91
N ILE A 53 -6.18 11.78 5.04
CA ILE A 53 -5.94 10.67 4.12
C ILE A 53 -6.46 10.99 2.72
N GLN A 54 -7.71 11.43 2.60
CA GLN A 54 -8.33 11.76 1.31
C GLN A 54 -7.58 12.90 0.60
N ASP A 55 -7.21 13.96 1.32
CA ASP A 55 -6.45 15.08 0.78
C ASP A 55 -5.05 14.65 0.32
N ARG A 56 -4.41 13.74 1.05
CA ARG A 56 -3.12 13.17 0.64
C ARG A 56 -3.28 12.29 -0.59
N ASP A 57 -4.27 11.41 -0.62
CA ASP A 57 -4.49 10.51 -1.76
C ASP A 57 -4.80 11.30 -3.03
N LYS A 58 -5.61 12.35 -2.92
CA LYS A 58 -5.90 13.27 -4.03
C LYS A 58 -4.61 13.91 -4.55
N ARG A 59 -3.80 14.50 -3.67
CA ARG A 59 -2.52 15.11 -4.06
C ARG A 59 -1.54 14.10 -4.67
N ASP A 60 -1.45 12.90 -4.10
CA ASP A 60 -0.57 11.84 -4.59
C ASP A 60 -1.00 11.36 -5.99
N ARG A 61 -2.30 11.30 -6.28
CA ARG A 61 -2.86 10.90 -7.59
C ARG A 61 -2.81 12.02 -8.64
N GLU A 62 -3.00 13.27 -8.23
CA GLU A 62 -3.11 14.44 -9.13
C GLU A 62 -1.77 15.15 -9.41
N ARG A 63 -0.69 14.82 -8.69
CA ARG A 63 0.61 15.46 -8.91
C ARG A 63 1.11 15.24 -10.35
N SER A 64 1.69 16.27 -10.93
CA SER A 64 2.17 16.25 -12.33
C SER A 64 3.39 15.35 -12.56
N VAL A 65 4.20 15.12 -11.53
CA VAL A 65 5.42 14.29 -11.59
C VAL A 65 5.23 13.04 -10.74
N SER A 66 5.46 11.88 -11.36
CA SER A 66 5.32 10.55 -10.74
C SER A 66 3.97 10.34 -10.01
N PRO A 67 2.79 10.59 -10.60
CA PRO A 67 1.52 10.39 -9.89
C PRO A 67 1.40 8.97 -9.32
N LEU A 68 0.63 8.81 -8.24
CA LEU A 68 0.33 7.51 -7.65
C LEU A 68 -0.68 6.78 -8.53
N PHE A 69 -0.19 5.84 -9.34
CA PHE A 69 -0.99 4.90 -10.11
C PHE A 69 -0.29 3.54 -10.13
N PRO A 70 -1.05 2.43 -10.21
CA PRO A 70 -0.45 1.10 -10.40
C PRO A 70 0.30 1.06 -11.74
N ALA A 71 1.50 0.46 -11.75
CA ALA A 71 2.15 0.12 -13.01
C ALA A 71 1.28 -0.87 -13.80
N GLU A 72 1.41 -0.90 -15.12
CA GLU A 72 0.58 -1.72 -16.02
C GLU A 72 0.58 -3.21 -15.65
N ASP A 73 1.72 -3.72 -15.19
CA ASP A 73 1.95 -5.10 -14.77
C ASP A 73 1.89 -5.30 -13.25
N ALA A 74 1.43 -4.29 -12.50
CA ALA A 74 1.28 -4.38 -11.05
C ALA A 74 0.04 -5.19 -10.65
N ILE A 75 0.20 -6.05 -9.65
CA ILE A 75 -0.90 -6.77 -9.04
C ILE A 75 -1.51 -5.88 -7.96
N ILE A 76 -2.80 -5.56 -8.11
CA ILE A 76 -3.54 -4.76 -7.12
C ILE A 76 -4.05 -5.70 -6.03
N ILE A 77 -3.73 -5.41 -4.78
CA ILE A 77 -4.26 -6.11 -3.61
C ILE A 77 -5.07 -5.10 -2.79
N ASP A 78 -6.39 -5.26 -2.78
CA ASP A 78 -7.27 -4.50 -1.89
C ASP A 78 -7.21 -5.12 -0.49
N THR A 79 -6.62 -4.39 0.43
CA THR A 79 -6.41 -4.82 1.81
C THR A 79 -7.57 -4.44 2.72
N THR A 80 -8.65 -3.83 2.22
CA THR A 80 -9.75 -3.27 3.04
C THR A 80 -10.32 -4.28 4.05
N ALA A 81 -10.53 -5.53 3.62
CA ALA A 81 -11.09 -6.59 4.46
C ALA A 81 -10.06 -7.65 4.86
N LEU A 82 -8.76 -7.40 4.62
CA LEU A 82 -7.70 -8.38 4.86
C LEU A 82 -6.93 -8.06 6.14
N THR A 83 -6.54 -9.11 6.86
CA THR A 83 -5.56 -9.02 7.94
C THR A 83 -4.14 -8.89 7.38
N VAL A 84 -3.17 -8.51 8.22
CA VAL A 84 -1.76 -8.44 7.83
C VAL A 84 -1.26 -9.80 7.35
N ASP A 85 -1.61 -10.88 8.05
CA ASP A 85 -1.20 -12.24 7.68
C ASP A 85 -1.77 -12.65 6.32
N GLN A 86 -3.05 -12.35 6.05
CA GLN A 86 -3.65 -12.64 4.74
C GLN A 86 -2.99 -11.87 3.59
N VAL A 87 -2.62 -10.61 3.83
CA VAL A 87 -1.85 -9.82 2.84
C VAL A 87 -0.46 -10.42 2.65
N MET A 88 0.20 -10.83 3.75
CA MET A 88 1.53 -11.43 3.69
C MET A 88 1.52 -12.74 2.92
N ASP A 89 0.57 -13.63 3.19
CA ASP A 89 0.43 -14.92 2.52
C ASP A 89 0.26 -14.73 1.00
N GLN A 90 -0.59 -13.81 0.57
CA GLN A 90 -0.76 -13.48 -0.85
C GLN A 90 0.53 -12.96 -1.49
N ILE A 91 1.25 -12.07 -0.81
CA ILE A 91 2.52 -11.52 -1.34
C ILE A 91 3.58 -12.62 -1.44
N LEU A 92 3.67 -13.49 -0.43
CA LEU A 92 4.62 -14.60 -0.41
C LEU A 92 4.32 -15.64 -1.50
N GLU A 93 3.05 -15.95 -1.72
CA GLU A 93 2.60 -16.82 -2.82
C GLU A 93 3.05 -16.26 -4.18
N LEU A 94 2.76 -14.98 -4.46
CA LEU A 94 3.19 -14.30 -5.69
C LEU A 94 4.72 -14.29 -5.85
N CYS A 95 5.45 -14.08 -4.75
CA CYS A 95 6.91 -14.15 -4.76
C CYS A 95 7.41 -15.56 -5.11
N GLY A 96 6.75 -16.61 -4.59
CA GLY A 96 7.05 -18.01 -4.87
C GLY A 96 6.77 -18.40 -6.33
N GLU A 97 5.62 -18.01 -6.88
CA GLU A 97 5.25 -18.21 -8.29
C GLU A 97 6.29 -17.62 -9.25
N ARG A 98 6.82 -16.45 -8.89
CA ARG A 98 7.86 -15.74 -9.67
C ARG A 98 9.28 -16.13 -9.31
N ARG A 99 9.47 -17.10 -8.40
CA ARG A 99 10.78 -17.61 -7.94
C ARG A 99 11.72 -16.50 -7.45
N LEU A 100 11.16 -15.53 -6.72
CA LEU A 100 11.90 -14.35 -6.24
C LEU A 100 12.65 -14.58 -4.92
N PHE A 101 12.41 -15.73 -4.28
CA PHE A 101 13.22 -16.24 -3.18
C PHE A 101 13.23 -17.77 -3.21
N THR A 102 14.26 -18.35 -2.61
CA THR A 102 14.28 -19.78 -2.30
C THR A 102 13.69 -19.94 -0.91
N ALA A 103 12.67 -20.78 -0.74
CA ALA A 103 12.23 -21.17 0.59
C ALA A 103 13.45 -21.74 1.35
N ILE A 104 13.71 -21.22 2.55
CA ILE A 104 14.80 -21.67 3.43
C ILE A 104 14.41 -23.01 4.03
#